data_AF-A0A942TE81-F1
#
_entry.id   AF-A0A942TE81-F1
#
_cell.length_a   1.000
_cell.length_b   1.000
_cell.length_c   1.000
_cell.angle_alpha   90.00
_cell.angle_beta   90.00
_cell.angle_gamma   90.00
#
_symmetry.space_group_name_H-M   'P 1'
#
loop_
_entity.id
_entity.type
_entity.pdbx_description
1 polymer ?
#
loop_
_entity_poly.entity_id
_entity_poly.type
_entity_poly.pdbx_seq_one_letter_code
_entity_poly.pdbx_strand_id
1 'polypeptide(L)'
;MNIDFNLYMNDIVKQAREDMERSGYTQLTTPEEVEAAFDKKGTTLVMVNSVCGCAGGIARPAAAHSVHYDKRPDQLVTVFAGQDKEATAKARSYFTDYPPSSPSFAILKDGKICAMVERHEIEGHDPMSVVNKLQQYFEQYCEEV
;
A
#
# COMPACT_ATOMS: atom_id res chain seq x y z
N MET A 1 -29.56 17.04 1.60
CA MET A 1 -28.33 17.14 0.80
C MET A 1 -27.10 16.45 1.44
N ASN A 2 -27.24 15.72 2.56
CA ASN A 2 -26.14 14.94 3.17
C ASN A 2 -26.14 13.45 2.78
N ILE A 3 -27.23 12.94 2.20
CA ILE A 3 -27.36 11.52 1.82
C ILE A 3 -26.60 11.25 0.52
N ASP A 4 -26.68 12.15 -0.47
CA ASP A 4 -26.03 11.98 -1.78
C ASP A 4 -24.49 11.98 -1.71
N PHE A 5 -23.92 12.81 -0.84
CA PHE A 5 -22.46 12.88 -0.64
C PHE A 5 -21.90 11.63 0.03
N ASN A 6 -22.58 11.11 1.07
CA ASN A 6 -22.16 9.90 1.75
C ASN A 6 -22.26 8.67 0.83
N LEU A 7 -23.30 8.58 -0.01
CA LEU A 7 -23.43 7.51 -1.01
C LEU A 7 -22.28 7.56 -2.03
N TYR A 8 -22.00 8.73 -2.60
CA TYR A 8 -20.92 8.90 -3.57
C TYR A 8 -19.53 8.60 -2.98
N MET A 9 -19.25 9.05 -1.75
CA MET A 9 -17.98 8.76 -1.09
C MET A 9 -17.83 7.27 -0.74
N ASN A 10 -18.91 6.60 -0.35
CA ASN A 10 -18.91 5.16 -0.10
C ASN A 10 -18.58 4.38 -1.38
N ASP A 11 -19.09 4.81 -2.54
CA ASP A 11 -18.77 4.18 -3.82
C ASP A 11 -17.30 4.35 -4.19
N ILE A 12 -16.71 5.53 -3.97
CA ILE A 12 -15.26 5.76 -4.21
C ILE A 12 -14.41 4.88 -3.29
N VAL A 13 -14.74 4.82 -2.01
CA VAL A 13 -14.00 4.00 -1.03
C VAL A 13 -14.11 2.52 -1.40
N LYS A 14 -15.31 2.06 -1.77
CA LYS A 14 -15.54 0.69 -2.22
C LYS A 14 -14.71 0.36 -3.46
N GLN A 15 -14.74 1.21 -4.49
CA GLN A 15 -13.93 1.00 -5.69
C GLN A 15 -12.43 0.98 -5.37
N ALA A 16 -11.98 1.90 -4.51
CA ALA A 16 -10.59 1.96 -4.08
C ALA A 16 -10.12 0.71 -3.33
N ARG A 17 -11.02 0.03 -2.59
CA ARG A 17 -10.76 -1.26 -1.94
C ARG A 17 -10.75 -2.40 -2.96
N GLU A 18 -11.75 -2.46 -3.83
CA GLU A 18 -11.85 -3.48 -4.88
C GLU A 18 -10.64 -3.46 -5.82
N ASP A 19 -10.13 -2.28 -6.18
CA ASP A 19 -8.91 -2.14 -7.00
C ASP A 19 -7.72 -2.88 -6.35
N MET A 20 -7.60 -2.82 -5.03
CA MET A 20 -6.51 -3.47 -4.30
C MET A 20 -6.71 -4.98 -4.18
N GLU A 21 -7.93 -5.42 -3.85
CA GLU A 21 -8.26 -6.85 -3.77
C GLU A 21 -8.06 -7.56 -5.11
N ARG A 22 -8.52 -6.93 -6.22
CA ARG A 22 -8.31 -7.46 -7.57
C ARG A 22 -6.84 -7.54 -7.95
N SER A 23 -6.01 -6.70 -7.36
CA SER A 23 -4.56 -6.68 -7.52
C SER A 23 -3.84 -7.69 -6.61
N GLY A 24 -4.57 -8.49 -5.83
CA GLY A 24 -4.02 -9.52 -4.95
C GLY A 24 -3.63 -9.03 -3.55
N TYR A 25 -3.96 -7.80 -3.18
CA TYR A 25 -3.65 -7.25 -1.86
C TYR A 25 -4.70 -7.66 -0.83
N THR A 26 -4.25 -8.14 0.32
CA THR A 26 -5.10 -8.39 1.49
C THR A 26 -5.36 -7.08 2.24
N GLN A 27 -6.62 -6.76 2.49
CA GLN A 27 -6.97 -5.58 3.28
C GLN A 27 -6.75 -5.83 4.77
N LEU A 28 -6.10 -4.87 5.44
CA LEU A 28 -5.88 -4.87 6.88
C LEU A 28 -6.67 -3.68 7.46
N THR A 29 -7.74 -3.98 8.17
CA THR A 29 -8.73 -3.04 8.68
C THR A 29 -8.61 -2.84 10.19
N THR A 30 -7.95 -3.75 10.91
CA THR A 30 -7.69 -3.63 12.35
C THR A 30 -6.19 -3.63 12.69
N PRO A 31 -5.79 -3.10 13.86
CA PRO A 31 -4.41 -3.20 14.34
C PRO A 31 -3.90 -4.65 14.46
N GLU A 32 -4.75 -5.59 14.87
CA GLU A 32 -4.41 -6.99 15.06
C GLU A 32 -4.11 -7.67 13.72
N GLU A 33 -4.86 -7.33 12.66
CA GLU A 33 -4.59 -7.78 11.30
C GLU A 33 -3.22 -7.28 10.80
N VAL A 34 -2.86 -6.04 11.17
CA VAL A 34 -1.54 -5.47 10.86
C VAL A 34 -0.42 -6.21 11.58
N GLU A 35 -0.55 -6.43 12.88
CA GLU A 35 0.43 -7.19 13.66
C GLU A 35 0.61 -8.60 13.07
N ALA A 36 -0.50 -9.31 12.85
CA ALA A 36 -0.47 -10.66 12.31
C ALA A 36 0.16 -10.74 10.90
N ALA A 37 -0.06 -9.72 10.06
CA ALA A 37 0.55 -9.67 8.74
C ALA A 37 2.06 -9.37 8.80
N PHE A 38 2.49 -8.50 9.71
CA PHE A 38 3.88 -8.05 9.79
C PHE A 38 4.77 -9.01 10.59
N ASP A 39 4.20 -9.84 11.47
CA ASP A 39 4.92 -10.88 12.23
C ASP A 39 5.29 -12.10 11.38
N LYS A 40 4.61 -12.30 10.26
CA LYS A 40 4.95 -13.37 9.31
C LYS A 40 6.35 -13.16 8.72
N LYS A 41 7.02 -14.28 8.48
CA LYS A 41 8.36 -14.29 7.89
C LYS A 41 8.34 -13.92 6.41
N GLY A 42 9.48 -13.42 5.93
CA GLY A 42 9.66 -13.02 4.56
C GLY A 42 9.40 -11.54 4.36
N THR A 43 9.00 -11.19 3.14
CA THR A 43 8.85 -9.82 2.65
C THR A 43 7.38 -9.44 2.48
N THR A 44 7.04 -8.25 2.97
CA THR A 44 5.68 -7.71 2.90
C THR A 44 5.72 -6.37 2.20
N LEU A 45 5.01 -6.25 1.09
CA LEU A 45 4.72 -4.95 0.48
C LEU A 45 3.39 -4.43 1.03
N VAL A 46 3.47 -3.28 1.68
CA VAL A 46 2.34 -2.58 2.25
C VAL A 46 2.01 -1.39 1.37
N MET A 47 0.79 -1.36 0.83
CA MET A 47 0.23 -0.15 0.24
C MET A 47 -0.60 0.62 1.27
N VAL A 48 -0.18 1.85 1.60
CA VAL A 48 -1.02 2.79 2.35
C VAL A 48 -1.95 3.48 1.35
N ASN A 49 -3.13 2.92 1.17
CA ASN A 49 -4.14 3.40 0.22
C ASN A 49 -4.79 4.71 0.73
N SER A 50 -5.38 5.47 -0.18
CA SER A 50 -6.19 6.65 0.16
C SER A 50 -7.18 7.00 -0.96
N VAL A 51 -8.10 7.93 -0.70
CA VAL A 51 -9.07 8.42 -1.70
C VAL A 51 -8.54 9.56 -2.57
N CYS A 52 -7.29 9.98 -2.40
CA CYS A 52 -6.76 11.12 -3.16
C CYS A 52 -6.48 10.75 -4.64
N GLY A 53 -6.41 11.77 -5.50
CA GLY A 53 -6.26 11.59 -6.95
C GLY A 53 -4.99 10.80 -7.35
N CYS A 54 -3.85 11.07 -6.71
CA CYS A 54 -2.62 10.32 -6.99
C CYS A 54 -2.67 8.86 -6.51
N ALA A 55 -3.54 8.52 -5.54
CA ALA A 55 -3.75 7.13 -5.17
C ALA A 55 -4.46 6.36 -6.29
N GLY A 56 -5.54 6.90 -6.84
CA GLY A 56 -6.28 6.27 -7.93
C GLY A 56 -5.56 6.30 -9.28
N GLY A 57 -4.91 7.42 -9.60
CA GLY A 57 -4.25 7.61 -10.91
C GLY A 57 -2.86 7.01 -11.03
N ILE A 58 -2.16 6.77 -9.91
CA ILE A 58 -0.74 6.40 -9.92
C ILE A 58 -0.49 5.22 -8.98
N ALA A 59 -0.78 5.36 -7.69
CA ALA A 59 -0.39 4.34 -6.71
C ALA A 59 -1.09 2.99 -6.94
N ARG A 60 -2.43 2.94 -7.01
CA ARG A 60 -3.15 1.66 -7.21
C ARG A 60 -2.77 0.98 -8.54
N PRO A 61 -2.67 1.69 -9.68
CA PRO A 61 -2.10 1.12 -10.90
C PRO A 61 -0.68 0.59 -10.72
N ALA A 62 0.21 1.34 -10.05
CA ALA A 62 1.58 0.90 -9.82
C ALA A 62 1.65 -0.34 -8.92
N ALA A 63 0.82 -0.40 -7.88
CA ALA A 63 0.66 -1.57 -7.02
C ALA A 63 0.30 -2.81 -7.85
N ALA A 64 -0.76 -2.70 -8.66
CA ALA A 64 -1.25 -3.77 -9.52
C ALA A 64 -0.20 -4.26 -10.54
N HIS A 65 0.57 -3.34 -11.13
CA HIS A 65 1.54 -3.70 -12.16
C HIS A 65 2.88 -4.17 -11.60
N SER A 66 3.31 -3.65 -10.44
CA SER A 66 4.63 -3.99 -9.88
C SER A 66 4.79 -5.47 -9.56
N VAL A 67 3.71 -6.16 -9.19
CA VAL A 67 3.72 -7.57 -8.75
C VAL A 67 3.85 -8.58 -9.90
N HIS A 68 3.83 -8.11 -11.15
CA HIS A 68 4.14 -8.89 -12.34
C HIS A 68 5.65 -8.84 -12.64
N TYR A 69 6.46 -9.24 -11.65
CA TYR A 69 7.93 -9.29 -11.70
C TYR A 69 8.43 -10.61 -11.09
N ASP A 70 9.61 -11.09 -11.49
CA ASP A 70 10.12 -12.41 -11.11
C ASP A 70 10.44 -12.49 -9.61
N LYS A 71 11.09 -11.45 -9.07
CA LYS A 71 11.29 -11.26 -7.63
C LYS A 71 10.15 -10.43 -7.06
N ARG A 72 9.46 -10.94 -6.06
CA ARG A 72 8.28 -10.25 -5.54
C ARG A 72 8.03 -10.55 -4.07
N PRO A 73 7.30 -9.66 -3.37
CA PRO A 73 7.02 -9.83 -1.95
C PRO A 73 6.21 -11.10 -1.69
N ASP A 74 6.51 -11.79 -0.59
CA ASP A 74 5.75 -12.95 -0.10
C ASP A 74 4.31 -12.56 0.27
N GLN A 75 4.12 -11.31 0.68
CA GLN A 75 2.83 -10.78 1.11
C GLN A 75 2.55 -9.43 0.47
N LEU A 76 1.32 -9.30 -0.03
CA LEU A 76 0.74 -8.06 -0.53
C LEU A 76 -0.39 -7.65 0.40
N VAL A 77 -0.23 -6.52 1.09
CA VAL A 77 -1.22 -6.05 2.05
C VAL A 77 -1.49 -4.56 1.91
N THR A 78 -2.67 -4.11 2.30
CA THR A 78 -3.04 -2.70 2.23
C THR A 78 -3.78 -2.24 3.48
N VAL A 79 -3.47 -1.02 3.91
CA VAL A 79 -4.23 -0.26 4.93
C VAL A 79 -4.83 0.97 4.26
N PHE A 80 -6.01 1.41 4.70
CA PHE A 80 -6.70 2.53 4.07
C PHE A 80 -6.65 3.80 4.92
N ALA A 81 -5.75 4.72 4.57
CA ALA A 81 -5.59 5.98 5.29
C ALA A 81 -6.87 6.84 5.27
N GLY A 82 -7.30 7.25 6.46
CA GLY A 82 -8.51 8.05 6.67
C GLY A 82 -9.79 7.23 6.86
N GLN A 83 -9.83 5.99 6.37
CA GLN A 83 -10.94 5.06 6.56
C GLN A 83 -10.65 4.13 7.73
N ASP A 84 -9.58 3.33 7.64
CA ASP A 84 -9.15 2.38 8.67
C ASP A 84 -8.04 3.01 9.51
N LYS A 85 -8.41 4.02 10.33
CA LYS A 85 -7.44 4.90 11.01
C LYS A 85 -6.52 4.15 11.96
N GLU A 86 -7.06 3.22 12.74
CA GLU A 86 -6.29 2.46 13.74
C GLU A 86 -5.33 1.48 13.07
N ALA A 87 -5.78 0.73 12.06
CA ALA A 87 -4.91 -0.12 11.25
C ALA A 87 -3.80 0.69 10.55
N THR A 88 -4.15 1.84 9.97
CA THR A 88 -3.16 2.71 9.31
C THR A 88 -2.15 3.25 10.32
N ALA A 89 -2.59 3.69 11.50
CA ALA A 89 -1.71 4.16 12.56
C ALA A 89 -0.78 3.05 13.06
N LYS A 90 -1.31 1.83 13.21
CA LYS A 90 -0.53 0.66 13.57
C LYS A 90 0.51 0.31 12.51
N ALA A 91 0.15 0.30 11.24
CA ALA A 91 1.12 0.04 10.16
C ALA A 91 2.25 1.09 10.18
N ARG A 92 1.90 2.37 10.35
CA ARG A 92 2.87 3.47 10.43
C ARG A 92 3.82 3.37 11.62
N SER A 93 3.46 2.71 12.73
CA SER A 93 4.40 2.53 13.84
C SER A 93 5.60 1.64 13.47
N TYR A 94 5.50 0.85 12.40
CA TYR A 94 6.61 0.04 11.89
C TYR A 94 7.48 0.80 10.87
N PHE A 95 7.00 1.94 10.33
CA PHE A 95 7.71 2.72 9.30
C PHE A 95 8.65 3.73 9.95
N THR A 96 9.57 3.24 10.77
CA THR A 96 10.52 4.09 11.49
C THR A 96 11.34 4.94 10.52
N ASP A 97 11.62 6.18 10.90
CA ASP A 97 12.38 7.17 10.12
C ASP A 97 11.70 7.73 8.86
N TYR A 98 10.46 7.32 8.57
CA TYR A 98 9.65 7.88 7.47
C TYR A 98 8.48 8.72 7.99
N PRO A 99 8.27 9.94 7.46
CA PRO A 99 7.12 10.75 7.84
C PRO A 99 5.81 10.12 7.32
N PRO A 100 4.71 10.22 8.08
CA PRO A 100 3.43 9.65 7.65
C PRO A 100 2.90 10.37 6.41
N SER A 101 2.74 9.62 5.31
CA SER A 101 2.14 10.12 4.08
C SER A 101 1.11 9.12 3.51
N SER A 102 0.35 9.55 2.52
CA SER A 102 -0.58 8.70 1.76
C SER A 102 -0.92 9.35 0.40
N PRO A 103 -0.90 8.61 -0.72
CA PRO A 103 -0.50 7.19 -0.82
C PRO A 103 1.00 7.02 -0.59
N SER A 104 1.40 5.83 -0.17
CA SER A 104 2.80 5.44 -0.04
C SER A 104 2.94 3.92 -0.05
N PHE A 105 4.13 3.41 -0.36
CA PHE A 105 4.46 1.99 -0.30
C PHE A 105 5.56 1.74 0.70
N ALA A 106 5.47 0.67 1.49
CA ALA A 106 6.53 0.24 2.39
C ALA A 106 6.88 -1.22 2.12
N ILE A 107 8.18 -1.53 2.10
CA ILE A 107 8.71 -2.90 2.06
C ILE A 107 9.20 -3.24 3.45
N LEU A 108 8.63 -4.30 4.02
CA LEU A 108 9.08 -4.86 5.30
C LEU A 108 9.71 -6.22 5.06
N LYS A 109 10.70 -6.56 5.88
CA LYS A 109 11.26 -7.91 5.97
C LYS A 109 11.25 -8.35 7.42
N ASP A 110 10.57 -9.45 7.72
CA ASP A 110 10.39 -9.97 9.08
C ASP A 110 9.94 -8.89 10.09
N GLY A 111 8.93 -8.09 9.70
CA GLY A 111 8.37 -7.02 10.52
C GLY A 111 9.23 -5.75 10.63
N LYS A 112 10.36 -5.66 9.93
CA LYS A 112 11.22 -4.47 9.93
C LYS A 112 11.15 -3.72 8.61
N ILE A 113 11.00 -2.40 8.67
CA ILE A 113 11.03 -1.55 7.48
C ILE A 113 12.39 -1.64 6.77
N CYS A 114 12.35 -1.84 5.45
CA CYS A 114 13.54 -1.91 4.59
C CYS A 114 13.64 -0.66 3.71
N ALA A 115 12.54 -0.31 3.04
CA ALA A 115 12.47 0.86 2.17
C ALA A 115 11.03 1.36 2.06
N MET A 116 10.87 2.62 1.68
CA MET A 116 9.57 3.23 1.42
C MET A 116 9.61 3.98 0.09
N VAL A 117 8.46 4.03 -0.60
CA VAL A 117 8.16 5.02 -1.65
C VAL A 117 7.18 6.00 -1.03
N GLU A 118 7.66 7.20 -0.76
CA GLU A 118 6.86 8.24 -0.11
C GLU A 118 5.92 8.94 -1.09
N ARG A 119 4.92 9.66 -0.57
CA ARG A 119 3.95 10.39 -1.41
C ARG A 119 4.63 11.32 -2.42
N HIS A 120 5.71 12.00 -2.06
CA HIS A 120 6.40 12.94 -2.95
C HIS A 120 7.11 12.25 -4.13
N GLU A 121 7.38 10.95 -4.03
CA GLU A 121 7.91 10.11 -5.11
C GLU A 121 6.78 9.51 -5.98
N ILE A 122 5.52 9.66 -5.58
CA ILE A 122 4.33 9.19 -6.30
C ILE A 122 3.60 10.36 -6.95
N GLU A 123 3.35 11.43 -6.19
CA GLU A 123 2.65 12.61 -6.65
C GLU A 123 3.45 13.32 -7.75
N GLY A 124 2.79 13.64 -8.87
CA GLY A 124 3.43 14.27 -10.03
C GLY A 124 4.30 13.34 -10.89
N HIS A 125 4.38 12.06 -10.57
CA HIS A 125 5.12 11.06 -11.34
C HIS A 125 4.18 10.22 -12.20
N ASP A 126 4.72 9.55 -13.22
CA ASP A 126 3.95 8.58 -13.99
C ASP A 126 3.89 7.22 -13.27
N PRO A 127 2.83 6.41 -13.49
CA PRO A 127 2.69 5.10 -12.83
C PRO A 127 3.87 4.16 -13.09
N MET A 128 4.48 4.18 -14.28
CA MET A 128 5.56 3.28 -14.64
C MET A 128 6.84 3.61 -13.87
N SER A 129 7.12 4.89 -13.60
CA SER A 129 8.22 5.30 -12.71
C SER A 129 8.07 4.70 -11.31
N VAL A 130 6.85 4.69 -10.75
CA VAL A 130 6.58 4.09 -9.44
C VAL A 130 6.70 2.57 -9.49
N VAL A 131 6.23 1.92 -10.57
CA VAL A 131 6.43 0.48 -10.82
C VAL A 131 7.91 0.12 -10.81
N ASN A 132 8.72 0.84 -11.59
CA ASN A 132 10.16 0.60 -11.68
C ASN A 132 10.85 0.76 -10.33
N LYS A 133 10.46 1.78 -9.55
CA LYS A 133 10.98 1.99 -8.19
C LYS A 133 10.64 0.83 -7.25
N LEU A 134 9.40 0.35 -7.29
CA LEU A 134 8.98 -0.83 -6.51
C LEU A 134 9.76 -2.08 -6.91
N GLN A 135 9.93 -2.32 -8.20
CA GLN A 135 10.69 -3.46 -8.72
C GLN A 135 12.18 -3.39 -8.35
N GLN A 136 12.79 -2.20 -8.30
CA GLN A 136 14.14 -2.02 -7.77
C GLN A 136 14.24 -2.45 -6.29
N TYR A 137 13.24 -2.13 -5.47
CA TYR A 137 13.19 -2.62 -4.10
C TYR A 137 12.95 -4.12 -4.03
N PHE A 138 12.12 -4.69 -4.91
CA PHE A 138 11.94 -6.15 -4.96
C PHE A 138 13.25 -6.85 -5.30
N GLU A 139 14.02 -6.32 -6.26
CA GLU A 139 15.33 -6.86 -6.63
C GLU A 139 16.30 -6.89 -5.44
N GLN A 140 16.24 -5.85 -4.60
CA GLN A 140 17.13 -5.70 -3.44
C GLN A 140 16.71 -6.53 -2.22
N TYR A 141 15.41 -6.70 -1.98
CA TYR A 141 14.91 -7.23 -0.71
C TYR A 141 14.16 -8.56 -0.82
N CYS A 142 13.59 -8.87 -1.99
CA CYS A 142 12.81 -10.09 -2.23
C CYS A 142 13.67 -11.19 -2.85
N GLU A 143 13.18 -12.43 -2.71
CA GLU A 143 13.75 -13.62 -3.33
C GLU A 143 12.96 -13.95 -4.62
N GLU A 144 13.58 -14.74 -5.49
CA GLU A 144 12.94 -15.19 -6.74
C GLU A 144 11.90 -16.27 -6.42
N VAL A 145 10.70 -16.16 -7.02
CA VAL A 145 9.55 -17.03 -6.74
C VAL A 145 9.58 -18.31 -7.55
#